data_AF-A0A533TCR3-F1
#
_entry.id   AF-A0A533TCR3-F1
#
_cell.length_a   1.000
_cell.length_b   1.000
_cell.length_c   1.000
_cell.angle_alpha   90.00
_cell.angle_beta   90.00
_cell.angle_gamma   90.00
#
_symmetry.space_group_name_H-M   'P 1'
#
loop_
_entity.id
_entity.type
_entity.pdbx_description
1 polymer ?
#
loop_
_entity_poly.entity_id
_entity_poly.type
_entity_poly.pdbx_seq_one_letter_code
_entity_poly.pdbx_strand_id
1 'polypeptide(L)'
;MSFKIGNYDIGIQRTFVIAEIGNNHNGSFDSAIKLIDQSIQIGVDCVKFQMRHLKEVYRERTLRNDGDDLGTEYILDLLRRFELSVEDHRRLADYCKKKGILYLCTPWDRESVKVLENIGVPAYKVASADLTNLPLLQVLASTGKPQILSTGMSYPDEVKITVDFLNQRKVSFVLLHSNSTYPAPLQDIELKWMAQLRKLHSLVGYSGHERGIAVSLAAVALGACVIERHFTLDRNMEGPDHAASLEYAEFKRLIEGIREIEQALGEGEVRKLSQGEMINRENLGKSLVAAKPLTIGTVIQSEHIIVRSPGQGLSPQRYEELVGRTLQRNLAMEDFFFPSDLLDKQVTPRPYQFRRPWGIPVRFHDFKEYHSRVTPDFFEFHLSYSDMDLNLADFLTGPYPCGFVVHAPELFAGSRLMDLATPDEEYRKYSLEQTQRVIDITRSLKSYFPATTKPQIVANIGGFTMDALLPSEQIIPYYHRFAQSLSELDLEGVELIPQTMAPFPWHFGGQRYQNLFVKPEEIIEWCLKLNLRMCFDISHSCLACNHLGLDFYDVSTRIAPFTAHLHLGDARGVNGEGLQIGEGELDFERLGKILDTGCPQATFIPEIWQGHKNGGEGFWAALEKLEGML
;
A
#
# COMPACT_ATOMS: atom_id res chain seq x y z
N MET A 1 11.73 3.22 -21.07
CA MET A 1 11.91 2.01 -21.91
C MET A 1 11.71 0.80 -21.02
N SER A 2 11.14 -0.28 -21.55
CA SER A 2 11.03 -1.57 -20.87
C SER A 2 11.11 -2.69 -21.90
N PHE A 3 11.46 -3.91 -21.47
CA PHE A 3 11.45 -5.10 -22.30
C PHE A 3 11.18 -6.34 -21.44
N LYS A 4 10.87 -7.47 -22.09
CA LYS A 4 10.57 -8.73 -21.39
C LYS A 4 11.75 -9.68 -21.34
N ILE A 5 11.91 -10.37 -20.21
CA ILE A 5 12.71 -11.58 -20.07
C ILE A 5 11.79 -12.69 -19.58
N GLY A 6 11.44 -13.63 -20.46
CA GLY A 6 10.38 -14.59 -20.18
C GLY A 6 9.06 -13.87 -19.89
N ASN A 7 8.52 -14.07 -18.67
CA ASN A 7 7.28 -13.44 -18.22
C ASN A 7 7.49 -12.15 -17.41
N TYR A 8 8.74 -11.69 -17.26
CA TYR A 8 9.08 -10.55 -16.43
C TYR A 8 9.30 -9.29 -17.26
N ASP A 9 8.65 -8.19 -16.87
CA ASP A 9 8.88 -6.86 -17.41
C ASP A 9 10.06 -6.19 -16.69
N ILE A 10 11.12 -5.87 -17.43
CA ILE A 10 12.30 -5.18 -16.91
C ILE A 10 12.13 -3.67 -17.06
N GLY A 11 12.32 -2.94 -15.96
CA GLY A 11 12.28 -1.48 -15.93
C GLY A 11 10.94 -0.86 -15.54
N ILE A 12 9.97 -1.66 -15.08
CA ILE A 12 8.66 -1.18 -14.61
C ILE A 12 8.41 -1.71 -13.21
N GLN A 13 8.22 -0.79 -12.24
CA GLN A 13 7.74 -0.96 -10.85
C GLN A 13 8.52 -1.93 -9.94
N ARG A 14 8.77 -3.16 -10.39
CA ARG A 14 9.35 -4.26 -9.63
C ARG A 14 10.77 -4.59 -10.13
N THR A 15 11.69 -4.65 -9.20
CA THR A 15 13.07 -5.09 -9.36
C THR A 15 13.11 -6.58 -9.68
N PHE A 16 13.79 -6.92 -10.77
CA PHE A 16 14.06 -8.30 -11.17
C PHE A 16 15.30 -8.83 -10.45
N VAL A 17 15.18 -9.94 -9.72
CA VAL A 17 16.24 -10.46 -8.86
C VAL A 17 16.80 -11.79 -9.37
N ILE A 18 18.12 -11.82 -9.54
CA ILE A 18 18.89 -12.95 -10.05
C ILE A 18 19.70 -13.54 -8.89
N ALA A 19 19.45 -14.81 -8.58
CA ALA A 19 20.35 -15.64 -7.78
C ALA A 19 21.44 -16.20 -8.70
N GLU A 20 22.64 -15.65 -8.60
CA GLU A 20 23.80 -16.14 -9.33
C GLU A 20 24.34 -17.38 -8.62
N ILE A 21 24.05 -18.56 -9.17
CA ILE A 21 24.64 -19.81 -8.72
C ILE A 21 26.09 -19.90 -9.20
N GLY A 22 26.38 -19.41 -10.41
CA GLY A 22 27.74 -19.40 -10.95
C GLY A 22 28.37 -20.79 -10.89
N ASN A 23 29.48 -20.92 -10.16
CA ASN A 23 30.16 -22.19 -9.88
C ASN A 23 29.98 -22.70 -8.44
N ASN A 24 29.10 -22.10 -7.62
CA ASN A 24 28.87 -22.48 -6.21
C ASN A 24 28.22 -23.85 -6.03
N HIS A 25 27.91 -24.55 -7.13
CA HIS A 25 27.57 -25.96 -7.12
C HIS A 25 28.79 -26.88 -7.03
N ASN A 26 30.01 -26.35 -7.17
CA ASN A 26 31.27 -27.09 -7.06
C ASN A 26 31.32 -28.36 -7.94
N GLY A 27 30.83 -28.28 -9.17
CA GLY A 27 30.74 -29.43 -10.09
C GLY A 27 29.67 -30.48 -9.75
N SER A 28 28.85 -30.27 -8.72
CA SER A 28 27.81 -31.21 -8.30
C SER A 28 26.42 -30.80 -8.82
N PHE A 29 25.84 -31.65 -9.67
CA PHE A 29 24.45 -31.50 -10.14
C PHE A 29 23.45 -31.44 -8.97
N ASP A 30 23.61 -32.30 -7.96
CA ASP A 30 22.72 -32.34 -6.79
C ASP A 30 22.80 -31.05 -5.97
N SER A 31 23.99 -30.46 -5.86
CA SER A 31 24.17 -29.16 -5.19
C SER A 31 23.52 -28.04 -5.99
N ALA A 32 23.61 -28.06 -7.32
CA ALA A 32 22.89 -27.13 -8.19
C ALA A 32 21.37 -27.24 -8.01
N ILE A 33 20.81 -28.46 -7.92
CA ILE A 33 19.38 -28.68 -7.64
C ILE A 33 18.98 -28.07 -6.28
N LYS A 34 19.77 -28.30 -5.22
CA LYS A 34 19.51 -27.72 -3.89
C LYS A 34 19.50 -26.19 -3.92
N LEU A 35 20.45 -25.58 -4.63
CA LEU A 35 20.51 -24.13 -4.81
C LEU A 35 19.28 -23.59 -5.56
N ILE A 36 18.81 -24.31 -6.59
CA ILE A 36 17.58 -23.96 -7.32
C ILE A 36 16.36 -24.05 -6.39
N ASP A 37 16.21 -25.14 -5.64
CA ASP A 37 15.07 -25.33 -4.74
C ASP A 37 15.01 -24.25 -3.64
N GLN A 38 16.16 -23.90 -3.06
CA GLN A 38 16.25 -22.81 -2.09
C GLN A 38 15.93 -21.45 -2.73
N SER A 39 16.42 -21.19 -3.95
CA SER A 39 16.11 -19.96 -4.70
C SER A 39 14.61 -19.79 -4.96
N ILE A 40 13.91 -20.88 -5.28
CA ILE A 40 12.44 -20.90 -5.44
C ILE A 40 11.75 -20.55 -4.12
N GLN A 41 12.17 -21.16 -3.01
CA GLN A 41 11.59 -20.89 -1.69
C GLN A 41 11.79 -19.44 -1.23
N ILE A 42 12.91 -18.82 -1.62
CA ILE A 42 13.23 -17.42 -1.36
C ILE A 42 12.36 -16.47 -2.21
N GLY A 43 11.86 -16.92 -3.36
CA GLY A 43 11.04 -16.12 -4.27
C GLY A 43 11.87 -15.25 -5.22
N VAL A 44 13.04 -15.71 -5.65
CA VAL A 44 13.82 -15.04 -6.70
C VAL A 44 13.17 -15.25 -8.08
N ASP A 45 13.45 -14.34 -9.02
CA ASP A 45 12.84 -14.42 -10.36
C ASP A 45 13.61 -15.36 -11.29
N CYS A 46 14.93 -15.45 -11.08
CA CYS A 46 15.84 -16.15 -11.95
C CYS A 46 17.00 -16.77 -11.18
N VAL A 47 17.37 -17.99 -11.58
CA VAL A 47 18.65 -18.61 -11.25
C VAL A 47 19.58 -18.51 -12.44
N LYS A 48 20.84 -18.12 -12.19
CA LYS A 48 21.83 -17.94 -13.23
C LYS A 48 23.06 -18.81 -13.02
N PHE A 49 23.53 -19.40 -14.12
CA PHE A 49 24.73 -20.22 -14.19
C PHE A 49 25.77 -19.60 -15.13
N GLN A 50 26.92 -20.23 -15.25
CA GLN A 50 27.98 -19.85 -16.17
C GLN A 50 28.38 -21.07 -17.01
N MET A 51 28.75 -20.84 -18.28
CA MET A 51 29.20 -21.90 -19.17
C MET A 51 30.36 -21.41 -20.02
N ARG A 52 31.42 -22.23 -20.07
CA ARG A 52 32.62 -21.94 -20.85
C ARG A 52 33.08 -23.20 -21.55
N HIS A 53 33.74 -23.02 -22.69
CA HIS A 53 34.59 -24.01 -23.30
C HIS A 53 36.02 -23.52 -23.12
N LEU A 54 36.76 -24.11 -22.17
CA LEU A 54 38.08 -23.60 -21.76
C LEU A 54 39.06 -23.38 -22.91
N LYS A 55 38.98 -24.18 -23.98
CA LYS A 55 39.80 -24.05 -25.21
C LYS A 55 39.48 -22.81 -26.05
N GLU A 56 38.26 -22.30 -25.96
CA GLU A 56 37.81 -21.09 -26.66
C GLU A 56 38.11 -19.83 -25.85
N VAL A 57 38.10 -19.93 -24.51
CA VAL A 57 38.28 -18.78 -23.60
C VAL A 57 39.75 -18.51 -23.30
N TYR A 58 40.56 -19.56 -23.12
CA TYR A 58 41.95 -19.44 -22.70
C TYR A 58 42.92 -19.85 -23.81
N ARG A 59 44.08 -19.17 -23.86
CA ARG A 59 45.17 -19.51 -24.79
C ARG A 59 45.67 -20.93 -24.52
N GLU A 60 46.12 -21.63 -25.55
CA GLU A 60 46.63 -23.00 -25.39
C GLU A 60 47.77 -23.11 -24.37
N ARG A 61 48.68 -22.12 -24.34
CA ARG A 61 49.80 -22.09 -23.37
C ARG A 61 49.30 -22.03 -21.93
N THR A 62 48.26 -21.25 -21.69
CA THR A 62 47.61 -21.09 -20.38
C THR A 62 46.96 -22.38 -19.91
N LEU A 63 46.30 -23.09 -20.82
CA LEU A 63 45.74 -24.41 -20.51
C LEU A 63 46.83 -25.46 -20.17
N ARG A 64 48.05 -25.30 -20.70
CA ARG A 64 49.19 -26.19 -20.40
C ARG A 64 49.94 -25.80 -19.11
N ASN A 65 49.57 -24.70 -18.45
CA ASN A 65 50.23 -24.18 -17.25
C ASN A 65 51.73 -23.90 -17.45
N ASP A 66 52.08 -23.35 -18.62
CA ASP A 66 53.48 -23.12 -19.03
C ASP A 66 53.96 -21.69 -18.69
N GLY A 67 54.02 -21.40 -17.38
CA GLY A 67 54.56 -20.17 -16.81
C GLY A 67 53.58 -18.99 -16.80
N ASP A 68 52.32 -19.24 -16.45
CA ASP A 68 51.30 -18.20 -16.29
C ASP A 68 51.27 -17.63 -14.87
N ASP A 69 50.57 -16.51 -14.69
CA ASP A 69 50.37 -15.91 -13.38
C ASP A 69 49.56 -16.83 -12.45
N LEU A 70 50.00 -16.95 -11.19
CA LEU A 70 49.38 -17.81 -10.16
C LEU A 70 47.85 -17.68 -10.06
N GLY A 71 47.32 -16.46 -10.22
CA GLY A 71 45.88 -16.23 -10.19
C GLY A 71 45.12 -16.93 -11.32
N THR A 72 45.71 -16.95 -12.53
CA THR A 72 45.14 -17.64 -13.68
C THR A 72 45.19 -19.16 -13.50
N GLU A 73 46.30 -19.68 -12.96
CA GLU A 73 46.43 -21.11 -12.67
C GLU A 73 45.38 -21.57 -11.65
N TYR A 74 45.19 -20.80 -10.56
CA TYR A 74 44.19 -21.06 -9.52
C TYR A 74 42.76 -21.10 -10.08
N ILE A 75 42.37 -20.11 -10.90
CA ILE A 75 41.03 -20.07 -11.49
C ILE A 75 40.81 -21.23 -12.47
N LEU A 76 41.81 -21.57 -13.29
CA LEU A 76 41.72 -22.69 -14.21
C LEU A 76 41.57 -24.04 -13.51
N ASP A 77 42.26 -24.26 -12.39
CA ASP A 77 42.10 -25.47 -11.58
C ASP A 77 40.66 -25.62 -11.09
N LEU A 78 40.10 -24.55 -10.51
CA LEU A 78 38.72 -24.54 -10.02
C LEU A 78 37.71 -24.77 -11.15
N LEU A 79 37.88 -24.09 -12.29
CA LEU A 79 36.98 -24.26 -13.44
C LEU A 79 36.97 -25.70 -13.95
N ARG A 80 38.14 -26.36 -14.04
CA ARG A 80 38.22 -27.78 -14.45
C ARG A 80 37.47 -28.71 -13.51
N ARG A 81 37.45 -28.40 -12.21
CA ARG A 81 36.77 -29.22 -11.21
C ARG A 81 35.28 -28.92 -11.11
N PHE A 82 34.90 -27.67 -11.32
CA PHE A 82 33.56 -27.20 -10.95
C PHE A 82 32.64 -26.96 -12.14
N GLU A 83 33.13 -26.89 -13.39
CA GLU A 83 32.23 -26.77 -14.54
C GLU A 83 31.31 -28.00 -14.69
N LEU A 84 30.03 -27.73 -14.93
CA LEU A 84 29.04 -28.76 -15.24
C LEU A 84 29.09 -29.12 -16.72
N SER A 85 28.69 -30.34 -17.03
CA SER A 85 28.58 -30.78 -18.42
C SER A 85 27.43 -30.07 -19.14
N VAL A 86 27.49 -30.03 -20.48
CA VAL A 86 26.37 -29.52 -21.31
C VAL A 86 25.06 -30.27 -21.01
N GLU A 87 25.14 -31.58 -20.74
CA GLU A 87 23.97 -32.38 -20.40
C GLU A 87 23.40 -32.01 -19.02
N ASP A 88 24.26 -31.72 -18.04
CA ASP A 88 23.81 -31.21 -16.75
C ASP A 88 23.11 -29.87 -16.88
N HIS A 89 23.65 -28.93 -17.67
CA HIS A 89 22.98 -27.65 -17.93
C HIS A 89 21.61 -27.84 -18.61
N ARG A 90 21.49 -28.78 -19.57
CA ARG A 90 20.19 -29.13 -20.17
C ARG A 90 19.21 -29.64 -19.11
N ARG A 91 19.65 -30.58 -18.28
CA ARG A 91 18.84 -31.17 -17.20
C ARG A 91 18.41 -30.13 -16.16
N LEU A 92 19.29 -29.18 -15.82
CA LEU A 92 18.97 -28.07 -14.90
C LEU A 92 17.96 -27.11 -15.52
N ALA A 93 18.12 -26.73 -16.80
CA ALA A 93 17.16 -25.88 -17.48
C ALA A 93 15.76 -26.52 -17.55
N ASP A 94 15.69 -27.83 -17.83
CA ASP A 94 14.43 -28.59 -17.81
C ASP A 94 13.82 -28.65 -16.40
N TYR A 95 14.66 -28.79 -15.36
CA TYR A 95 14.21 -28.75 -13.97
C TYR A 95 13.62 -27.38 -13.61
N CYS A 96 14.31 -26.28 -13.95
CA CYS A 96 13.83 -24.92 -13.74
C CYS A 96 12.49 -24.68 -14.44
N LYS A 97 12.36 -25.14 -15.70
CA LYS A 97 11.10 -25.06 -16.46
C LYS A 97 9.95 -25.80 -15.77
N LYS A 98 10.18 -27.01 -15.25
CA LYS A 98 9.17 -27.78 -14.49
C LYS A 98 8.77 -27.10 -13.19
N LYS A 99 9.69 -26.38 -12.55
CA LYS A 99 9.46 -25.66 -11.29
C LYS A 99 8.93 -24.24 -11.47
N GLY A 100 8.89 -23.73 -12.70
CA GLY A 100 8.40 -22.38 -13.00
C GLY A 100 9.39 -21.25 -12.66
N ILE A 101 10.69 -21.54 -12.54
CA ILE A 101 11.73 -20.52 -12.32
C ILE A 101 12.55 -20.28 -13.59
N LEU A 102 12.97 -19.03 -13.82
CA LEU A 102 13.74 -18.69 -15.00
C LEU A 102 15.18 -19.20 -14.90
N TYR A 103 15.63 -19.95 -15.89
CA TYR A 103 17.03 -20.33 -16.06
C TYR A 103 17.74 -19.37 -17.02
N LEU A 104 18.81 -18.73 -16.54
CA LEU A 104 19.76 -18.01 -17.38
C LEU A 104 21.15 -18.62 -17.25
N CYS A 105 21.98 -18.38 -18.25
CA CYS A 105 23.38 -18.77 -18.19
C CYS A 105 24.22 -17.72 -18.92
N THR A 106 25.42 -17.46 -18.37
CA THR A 106 26.40 -16.52 -18.92
C THR A 106 27.32 -17.29 -19.87
N PRO A 107 27.23 -17.11 -21.20
CA PRO A 107 28.18 -17.70 -22.14
C PRO A 107 29.47 -16.88 -22.17
N TRP A 108 30.61 -17.54 -22.10
CA TRP A 108 31.94 -16.90 -22.21
C TRP A 108 32.56 -17.03 -23.61
N ASP A 109 31.95 -17.84 -24.48
CA ASP A 109 32.44 -18.10 -25.83
C ASP A 109 31.30 -18.46 -26.80
N ARG A 110 31.65 -18.54 -28.08
CA ARG A 110 30.69 -18.79 -29.16
C ARG A 110 30.07 -20.19 -29.11
N GLU A 111 30.78 -21.20 -28.63
CA GLU A 111 30.25 -22.55 -28.52
C GLU A 111 29.21 -22.62 -27.40
N SER A 112 29.46 -21.95 -26.27
CA SER A 112 28.47 -21.80 -25.20
C SER A 112 27.21 -21.09 -25.69
N VAL A 113 27.32 -20.06 -26.55
CA VAL A 113 26.14 -19.43 -27.16
C VAL A 113 25.30 -20.44 -27.96
N LYS A 114 25.92 -21.29 -28.78
CA LYS A 114 25.20 -22.33 -29.55
C LYS A 114 24.47 -23.32 -28.64
N VAL A 115 25.12 -23.74 -27.56
CA VAL A 115 24.50 -24.63 -26.56
C VAL A 115 23.29 -23.95 -25.91
N LEU A 116 23.42 -22.69 -25.51
CA LEU A 116 22.34 -21.94 -24.87
C LEU A 116 21.17 -21.64 -25.82
N GLU A 117 21.42 -21.47 -27.12
CA GLU A 117 20.36 -21.38 -28.13
C GLU A 117 19.55 -22.67 -28.23
N ASN A 118 20.22 -23.83 -28.18
CA ASN A 118 19.54 -25.12 -28.16
C ASN A 118 18.75 -25.36 -26.87
N ILE A 119 19.20 -24.83 -25.73
CA ILE A 119 18.47 -24.85 -24.46
C ILE A 119 17.26 -23.89 -24.50
N GLY A 120 17.34 -22.83 -25.30
CA GLY A 120 16.25 -21.86 -25.46
C GLY A 120 16.21 -20.81 -24.35
N VAL A 121 17.36 -20.35 -23.84
CA VAL A 121 17.40 -19.27 -22.83
C VAL A 121 16.74 -17.99 -23.37
N PRO A 122 15.96 -17.24 -22.58
CA PRO A 122 15.21 -16.09 -23.07
C PRO A 122 16.03 -14.80 -23.18
N ALA A 123 17.20 -14.74 -22.52
CA ALA A 123 18.12 -13.60 -22.53
C ALA A 123 19.54 -14.09 -22.23
N TYR A 124 20.52 -13.21 -22.36
CA TYR A 124 21.90 -13.49 -21.98
C TYR A 124 22.39 -12.54 -20.90
N LYS A 125 23.11 -13.09 -19.92
CA LYS A 125 24.02 -12.30 -19.11
C LYS A 125 25.34 -12.16 -19.84
N VAL A 126 25.91 -10.96 -19.83
CA VAL A 126 27.29 -10.69 -20.23
C VAL A 126 28.10 -10.39 -18.98
N ALA A 127 29.20 -11.13 -18.78
CA ALA A 127 30.12 -10.90 -17.67
C ALA A 127 30.84 -9.56 -17.83
N SER A 128 31.30 -8.97 -16.73
CA SER A 128 32.13 -7.74 -16.77
C SER A 128 33.36 -7.89 -17.68
N ALA A 129 33.96 -9.09 -17.70
CA ALA A 129 35.12 -9.41 -18.55
C ALA A 129 34.82 -9.35 -20.06
N ASP A 130 33.56 -9.53 -20.46
CA ASP A 130 33.13 -9.58 -21.85
C ASP A 130 32.40 -8.30 -22.30
N LEU A 131 32.32 -7.26 -21.45
CA LEU A 131 31.70 -5.99 -21.83
C LEU A 131 32.39 -5.38 -23.06
N THR A 132 33.71 -5.48 -23.13
CA THR A 132 34.54 -4.94 -24.23
C THR A 132 34.68 -5.92 -25.40
N ASN A 133 34.16 -7.15 -25.26
CA ASN A 133 34.24 -8.20 -26.28
C ASN A 133 33.17 -8.02 -27.36
N LEU A 134 33.28 -6.95 -28.16
CA LEU A 134 32.36 -6.66 -29.27
C LEU A 134 32.13 -7.85 -30.23
N PRO A 135 33.13 -8.69 -30.56
CA PRO A 135 32.91 -9.88 -31.37
C PRO A 135 31.94 -10.90 -30.74
N LEU A 136 31.99 -11.12 -29.43
CA LEU A 136 31.02 -11.98 -28.74
C LEU A 136 29.65 -11.29 -28.65
N LEU A 137 29.62 -9.99 -28.30
CA LEU A 137 28.38 -9.21 -28.27
C LEU A 137 27.66 -9.16 -29.62
N GLN A 138 28.40 -9.17 -30.74
CA GLN A 138 27.81 -9.30 -32.08
C GLN A 138 27.07 -10.63 -32.24
N VAL A 139 27.63 -11.74 -31.74
CA VAL A 139 27.00 -13.06 -31.81
C VAL A 139 25.72 -13.05 -30.98
N LEU A 140 25.79 -12.56 -29.74
CA LEU A 140 24.63 -12.44 -28.86
C LEU A 140 23.55 -11.52 -29.46
N ALA A 141 23.94 -10.39 -30.05
CA ALA A 141 23.00 -9.47 -30.70
C ALA A 141 22.29 -10.10 -31.90
N SER A 142 22.96 -11.01 -32.61
CA SER A 142 22.42 -11.66 -33.81
C SER A 142 21.33 -12.69 -33.50
N THR A 143 21.17 -13.12 -32.24
CA THR A 143 20.06 -13.99 -31.82
C THR A 143 18.75 -13.21 -31.61
N GLY A 144 18.82 -11.88 -31.54
CA GLY A 144 17.68 -11.01 -31.25
C GLY A 144 17.21 -11.04 -29.79
N LYS A 145 17.94 -11.72 -28.89
CA LYS A 145 17.57 -11.84 -27.48
C LYS A 145 18.10 -10.66 -26.63
N PRO A 146 17.40 -10.29 -25.55
CA PRO A 146 17.87 -9.25 -24.65
C PRO A 146 19.17 -9.59 -23.91
N GLN A 147 19.88 -8.56 -23.47
CA GLN A 147 21.18 -8.70 -22.79
C GLN A 147 21.22 -7.99 -21.42
N ILE A 148 21.84 -8.62 -20.44
CA ILE A 148 22.09 -8.07 -19.09
C ILE A 148 23.61 -7.92 -18.91
N LEU A 149 24.15 -6.71 -19.03
CA LEU A 149 25.60 -6.49 -19.10
C LEU A 149 26.14 -5.94 -17.78
N SER A 150 27.11 -6.62 -17.16
CA SER A 150 27.82 -6.03 -16.01
C SER A 150 28.92 -5.11 -16.51
N THR A 151 29.13 -3.99 -15.81
CA THR A 151 30.10 -2.96 -16.21
C THR A 151 31.34 -2.90 -15.33
N GLY A 152 31.60 -3.93 -14.53
CA GLY A 152 32.82 -3.98 -13.71
C GLY A 152 34.07 -4.01 -14.58
N MET A 153 35.21 -3.60 -14.01
CA MET A 153 36.52 -3.55 -14.70
C MET A 153 36.60 -2.62 -15.92
N SER A 154 35.55 -1.85 -16.23
CA SER A 154 35.47 -1.05 -17.45
C SER A 154 35.48 0.45 -17.14
N TYR A 155 36.19 1.22 -17.96
CA TYR A 155 36.16 2.68 -17.91
C TYR A 155 34.87 3.25 -18.54
N PRO A 156 34.46 4.48 -18.20
CA PRO A 156 33.26 5.11 -18.76
C PRO A 156 33.19 5.10 -20.30
N ASP A 157 34.32 5.35 -20.97
CA ASP A 157 34.37 5.39 -22.44
C ASP A 157 34.19 4.00 -23.06
N GLU A 158 34.67 2.93 -22.41
CA GLU A 158 34.47 1.55 -22.85
C GLU A 158 33.00 1.15 -22.73
N VAL A 159 32.35 1.52 -21.62
CA VAL A 159 30.90 1.32 -21.44
C VAL A 159 30.13 2.05 -22.55
N LYS A 160 30.51 3.30 -22.85
CA LYS A 160 29.87 4.09 -23.90
C LYS A 160 30.01 3.44 -25.29
N ILE A 161 31.19 2.94 -25.64
CA ILE A 161 31.43 2.22 -26.90
C ILE A 161 30.47 1.03 -27.03
N THR A 162 30.34 0.23 -25.98
CA THR A 162 29.45 -0.94 -25.97
C THR A 162 27.98 -0.54 -26.06
N VAL A 163 27.56 0.50 -25.34
CA VAL A 163 26.20 1.05 -25.43
C VAL A 163 25.87 1.51 -26.85
N ASP A 164 26.77 2.29 -27.48
CA ASP A 164 26.58 2.76 -28.85
C ASP A 164 26.51 1.59 -29.84
N PHE A 165 27.36 0.58 -29.67
CA PHE A 165 27.37 -0.63 -30.48
C PHE A 165 26.04 -1.40 -30.43
N LEU A 166 25.47 -1.57 -29.23
CA LEU A 166 24.19 -2.26 -29.01
C LEU A 166 22.99 -1.44 -29.49
N ASN A 167 23.01 -0.12 -29.27
CA ASN A 167 21.97 0.81 -29.73
C ASN A 167 21.86 0.84 -31.26
N GLN A 168 22.99 0.89 -31.97
CA GLN A 168 23.01 0.82 -33.45
C GLN A 168 22.36 -0.46 -33.99
N ARG A 169 22.40 -1.54 -33.21
CA ARG A 169 21.82 -2.84 -33.55
C ARG A 169 20.42 -3.05 -32.97
N LYS A 170 19.88 -2.05 -32.26
CA LYS A 170 18.56 -2.10 -31.62
C LYS A 170 18.41 -3.28 -30.65
N VAL A 171 19.49 -3.64 -29.96
CA VAL A 171 19.45 -4.68 -28.92
C VAL A 171 18.70 -4.13 -27.71
N SER A 172 17.82 -4.93 -27.11
CA SER A 172 17.24 -4.61 -25.80
C SER A 172 18.22 -5.02 -24.70
N PHE A 173 18.62 -4.11 -23.83
CA PHE A 173 19.57 -4.43 -22.78
C PHE A 173 19.37 -3.64 -21.49
N VAL A 174 20.06 -4.07 -20.44
CA VAL A 174 20.19 -3.39 -19.14
C VAL A 174 21.65 -3.40 -18.72
N LEU A 175 22.13 -2.30 -18.12
CA LEU A 175 23.49 -2.20 -17.57
C LEU A 175 23.46 -2.46 -16.07
N LEU A 176 24.33 -3.33 -15.56
CA LEU A 176 24.50 -3.57 -14.14
C LEU A 176 25.79 -2.91 -13.67
N HIS A 177 25.65 -1.94 -12.77
CA HIS A 177 26.79 -1.45 -12.00
C HIS A 177 27.38 -2.60 -11.19
N SER A 178 28.71 -2.73 -11.18
CA SER A 178 29.39 -3.82 -10.49
C SER A 178 30.84 -3.46 -10.17
N ASN A 179 31.32 -3.90 -9.01
CA ASN A 179 32.74 -3.94 -8.69
C ASN A 179 33.18 -5.41 -8.70
N SER A 180 34.08 -5.80 -9.61
CA SER A 180 34.50 -7.18 -9.83
C SER A 180 35.61 -7.63 -8.86
N THR A 181 35.41 -7.38 -7.57
CA THR A 181 36.25 -7.92 -6.48
C THR A 181 35.39 -8.77 -5.54
N TYR A 182 35.94 -9.88 -5.05
CA TYR A 182 35.17 -10.96 -4.43
C TYR A 182 35.79 -11.33 -3.07
N PRO A 183 35.23 -10.86 -1.94
CA PRO A 183 34.17 -9.87 -1.81
C PRO A 183 34.66 -8.41 -1.99
N ALA A 184 33.77 -7.57 -2.51
CA ALA A 184 34.05 -6.16 -2.75
C ALA A 184 34.11 -5.34 -1.45
N PRO A 185 35.18 -4.58 -1.20
CA PRO A 185 35.24 -3.61 -0.11
C PRO A 185 34.21 -2.49 -0.30
N LEU A 186 33.53 -2.08 0.77
CA LEU A 186 32.41 -1.13 0.67
C LEU A 186 32.83 0.22 0.07
N GLN A 187 34.03 0.70 0.39
CA GLN A 187 34.57 1.96 -0.11
C GLN A 187 34.84 1.97 -1.62
N ASP A 188 34.96 0.80 -2.26
CA ASP A 188 35.29 0.70 -3.69
C ASP A 188 34.04 0.52 -4.56
N ILE A 189 32.86 0.40 -3.97
CA ILE A 189 31.63 0.05 -4.70
C ILE A 189 31.13 1.21 -5.56
N GLU A 190 31.26 2.46 -5.11
CA GLU A 190 30.89 3.64 -5.90
C GLU A 190 29.43 3.64 -6.44
N LEU A 191 28.42 3.39 -5.58
CA LEU A 191 27.00 3.36 -5.99
C LEU A 191 26.52 4.62 -6.74
N LYS A 192 27.15 5.78 -6.51
CA LYS A 192 26.85 7.03 -7.23
C LYS A 192 27.09 6.91 -8.74
N TRP A 193 27.93 5.96 -9.19
CA TRP A 193 28.17 5.70 -10.60
C TRP A 193 26.91 5.25 -11.35
N MET A 194 25.94 4.61 -10.68
CA MET A 194 24.66 4.23 -11.29
C MET A 194 23.92 5.42 -11.92
N ALA A 195 24.03 6.62 -11.32
CA ALA A 195 23.44 7.83 -11.88
C ALA A 195 24.12 8.27 -13.19
N GLN A 196 25.41 7.98 -13.36
CA GLN A 196 26.12 8.25 -14.62
C GLN A 196 25.80 7.19 -15.67
N LEU A 197 25.71 5.90 -15.29
CA LEU A 197 25.23 4.85 -16.18
C LEU A 197 23.84 5.17 -16.74
N ARG A 198 22.95 5.77 -15.92
CA ARG A 198 21.62 6.21 -16.38
C ARG A 198 21.63 7.27 -17.47
N LYS A 199 22.69 8.07 -17.57
CA LYS A 199 22.87 9.03 -18.66
C LYS A 199 23.20 8.33 -19.98
N LEU A 200 23.81 7.15 -19.92
CA LEU A 200 24.14 6.33 -21.09
C LEU A 200 22.96 5.43 -21.50
N HIS A 201 22.24 4.88 -20.53
CA HIS A 201 21.09 4.02 -20.78
C HIS A 201 20.04 4.09 -19.67
N SER A 202 18.76 4.11 -20.02
CA SER A 202 17.69 4.31 -19.03
C SER A 202 17.51 3.15 -18.04
N LEU A 203 17.90 1.93 -18.45
CA LEU A 203 17.77 0.73 -17.62
C LEU A 203 19.10 0.40 -16.96
N VAL A 204 19.16 0.61 -15.65
CA VAL A 204 20.33 0.35 -14.83
C VAL A 204 19.94 -0.53 -13.65
N GLY A 205 20.74 -1.55 -13.37
CA GLY A 205 20.67 -2.40 -12.20
C GLY A 205 22.00 -2.47 -11.46
N TYR A 206 22.14 -3.46 -10.59
CA TYR A 206 23.32 -3.69 -9.78
C TYR A 206 23.65 -5.19 -9.69
N SER A 207 24.92 -5.53 -9.89
CA SER A 207 25.47 -6.89 -9.72
C SER A 207 26.52 -6.80 -8.61
N GLY A 208 26.14 -7.30 -7.44
CA GLY A 208 26.85 -7.08 -6.18
C GLY A 208 27.77 -8.23 -5.78
N HIS A 209 28.94 -7.87 -5.26
CA HIS A 209 29.92 -8.81 -4.69
C HIS A 209 30.35 -8.38 -3.28
N GLU A 210 29.68 -7.40 -2.69
CA GLU A 210 29.89 -6.93 -1.32
C GLU A 210 29.50 -7.99 -0.26
N ARG A 211 29.86 -7.74 1.01
CA ARG A 211 29.34 -8.50 2.14
C ARG A 211 28.01 -7.91 2.64
N GLY A 212 27.07 -8.77 2.99
CA GLY A 212 25.74 -8.38 3.46
C GLY A 212 24.84 -7.85 2.34
N ILE A 213 23.73 -7.20 2.72
CA ILE A 213 22.65 -6.84 1.79
C ILE A 213 22.41 -5.33 1.66
N ALA A 214 23.02 -4.51 2.52
CA ALA A 214 22.71 -3.09 2.63
C ALA A 214 22.95 -2.31 1.34
N VAL A 215 24.03 -2.63 0.61
CA VAL A 215 24.39 -1.97 -0.65
C VAL A 215 23.42 -2.35 -1.76
N SER A 216 23.02 -3.62 -1.85
CA SER A 216 22.02 -4.09 -2.80
C SER A 216 20.66 -3.41 -2.57
N LEU A 217 20.23 -3.25 -1.31
CA LEU A 217 19.02 -2.51 -0.96
C LEU A 217 19.13 -1.02 -1.32
N ALA A 218 20.28 -0.39 -1.03
CA ALA A 218 20.54 0.99 -1.42
C ALA A 218 20.53 1.18 -2.95
N ALA A 219 21.01 0.20 -3.73
CA ALA A 219 20.93 0.24 -5.18
C ALA A 219 19.48 0.26 -5.68
N VAL A 220 18.56 -0.49 -5.05
CA VAL A 220 17.12 -0.45 -5.36
C VAL A 220 16.53 0.93 -5.03
N ALA A 221 16.83 1.49 -3.86
CA ALA A 221 16.39 2.84 -3.49
C ALA A 221 16.92 3.92 -4.46
N LEU A 222 18.11 3.69 -5.04
CA LEU A 222 18.68 4.52 -6.09
C LEU A 222 18.09 4.26 -7.48
N GLY A 223 17.14 3.33 -7.64
CA GLY A 223 16.43 3.01 -8.88
C GLY A 223 17.04 1.86 -9.69
N ALA A 224 17.68 0.87 -9.07
CA ALA A 224 18.11 -0.35 -9.76
C ALA A 224 16.88 -1.16 -10.19
N CYS A 225 16.76 -1.48 -11.49
CA CYS A 225 15.66 -2.33 -11.98
C CYS A 225 16.00 -3.83 -12.01
N VAL A 226 17.28 -4.18 -11.83
CA VAL A 226 17.79 -5.55 -11.74
C VAL A 226 18.78 -5.63 -10.58
N ILE A 227 18.65 -6.65 -9.73
CA ILE A 227 19.63 -6.98 -8.70
C ILE A 227 20.16 -8.39 -8.96
N GLU A 228 21.48 -8.54 -8.98
CA GLU A 228 22.16 -9.81 -9.09
C GLU A 228 23.10 -10.01 -7.90
N ARG A 229 22.99 -11.16 -7.24
CA ARG A 229 23.83 -11.53 -6.09
C ARG A 229 24.18 -13.01 -6.18
N HIS A 230 25.42 -13.35 -5.85
CA HIS A 230 25.82 -14.75 -5.75
C HIS A 230 25.08 -15.44 -4.60
N PHE A 231 24.67 -16.68 -4.81
CA PHE A 231 23.93 -17.51 -3.85
C PHE A 231 24.69 -18.80 -3.56
N THR A 232 24.75 -19.19 -2.28
CA THR A 232 25.49 -20.38 -1.85
C THR A 232 24.80 -21.13 -0.73
N LEU A 233 25.17 -22.42 -0.57
CA LEU A 233 24.76 -23.26 0.55
C LEU A 233 25.61 -22.98 1.80
N ASP A 234 26.87 -22.62 1.63
CA ASP A 234 27.83 -22.32 2.69
C ASP A 234 28.96 -21.43 2.14
N ARG A 235 29.24 -20.32 2.83
CA ARG A 235 30.28 -19.35 2.45
C ARG A 235 31.70 -19.85 2.69
N ASN A 236 31.88 -20.93 3.44
CA ASN A 236 33.19 -21.52 3.76
C ASN A 236 33.60 -22.61 2.76
N MET A 237 32.73 -22.98 1.81
CA MET A 237 33.08 -23.93 0.77
C MET A 237 34.17 -23.38 -0.15
N GLU A 238 34.90 -24.30 -0.77
CA GLU A 238 36.00 -23.95 -1.68
C GLU A 238 35.46 -23.25 -2.93
N GLY A 239 36.07 -22.13 -3.30
CA GLY A 239 35.80 -21.46 -4.56
C GLY A 239 35.89 -19.94 -4.43
N PRO A 240 36.00 -19.23 -5.56
CA PRO A 240 36.29 -17.80 -5.57
C PRO A 240 35.09 -16.96 -5.10
N ASP A 241 33.88 -17.50 -5.26
CA ASP A 241 32.63 -16.73 -5.13
C ASP A 241 31.93 -16.95 -3.79
N HIS A 242 32.20 -18.05 -3.07
CA HIS A 242 31.51 -18.41 -1.83
C HIS A 242 31.60 -17.31 -0.76
N ALA A 243 32.78 -16.71 -0.61
CA ALA A 243 33.00 -15.63 0.36
C ALA A 243 32.19 -14.35 0.07
N ALA A 244 31.85 -14.09 -1.20
CA ALA A 244 31.02 -12.96 -1.62
C ALA A 244 29.52 -13.30 -1.71
N SER A 245 29.17 -14.59 -1.68
CA SER A 245 27.81 -15.09 -1.83
C SER A 245 26.95 -14.84 -0.59
N LEU A 246 25.64 -14.85 -0.77
CA LEU A 246 24.64 -14.84 0.29
C LEU A 246 24.13 -16.26 0.55
N GLU A 247 23.88 -16.58 1.81
CA GLU A 247 23.16 -17.81 2.20
C GLU A 247 21.64 -17.58 2.25
N TYR A 248 20.87 -18.65 2.43
CA TYR A 248 19.41 -18.65 2.40
C TYR A 248 18.77 -17.49 3.18
N ALA A 249 19.14 -17.33 4.46
CA ALA A 249 18.55 -16.32 5.33
C ALA A 249 18.96 -14.89 4.96
N GLU A 250 20.15 -14.69 4.39
CA GLU A 250 20.60 -13.37 3.92
C GLU A 250 19.87 -12.99 2.63
N PHE A 251 19.75 -13.92 1.69
CA PHE A 251 19.07 -13.67 0.41
C PHE A 251 17.56 -13.49 0.60
N LYS A 252 16.92 -14.25 1.51
CA LYS A 252 15.51 -14.05 1.87
C LYS A 252 15.25 -12.64 2.39
N ARG A 253 16.08 -12.16 3.33
CA ARG A 253 15.99 -10.77 3.84
C ARG A 253 16.24 -9.73 2.75
N LEU A 254 17.10 -10.02 1.77
CA LEU A 254 17.29 -9.14 0.61
C LEU A 254 15.99 -9.03 -0.19
N ILE A 255 15.33 -10.15 -0.51
CA ILE A 255 14.04 -10.11 -1.24
C ILE A 255 12.98 -9.34 -0.47
N GLU A 256 12.80 -9.63 0.82
CA GLU A 256 11.84 -8.94 1.69
C GLU A 256 12.09 -7.42 1.68
N GLY A 257 13.32 -7.00 1.93
CA GLY A 257 13.69 -5.58 1.93
C GLY A 257 13.55 -4.90 0.56
N ILE A 258 13.79 -5.62 -0.56
CA ILE A 258 13.52 -5.08 -1.89
C ILE A 258 12.03 -4.77 -2.06
N ARG A 259 11.14 -5.67 -1.62
CA ARG A 259 9.67 -5.48 -1.74
C ARG A 259 9.17 -4.35 -0.84
N GLU A 260 9.72 -4.21 0.37
CA GLU A 260 9.41 -3.08 1.25
C GLU A 260 9.83 -1.74 0.62
N ILE A 261 11.03 -1.66 0.03
CA ILE A 261 11.52 -0.45 -0.62
C ILE A 261 10.66 -0.09 -1.84
N GLU A 262 10.27 -1.06 -2.66
CA GLU A 262 9.40 -0.84 -3.82
C GLU A 262 8.06 -0.21 -3.42
N GLN A 263 7.47 -0.67 -2.30
CA GLN A 263 6.25 -0.09 -1.76
C GLN A 263 6.49 1.33 -1.22
N ALA A 264 7.65 1.59 -0.60
CA ALA A 264 7.97 2.86 0.02
C ALA A 264 8.42 3.97 -0.97
N LEU A 265 8.92 3.62 -2.16
CA LEU A 265 9.46 4.58 -3.14
C LEU A 265 8.41 5.58 -3.64
N GLY A 266 7.15 5.16 -3.79
CA GLY A 266 6.06 5.98 -4.33
C GLY A 266 6.28 6.42 -5.78
N GLU A 267 5.47 7.40 -6.23
CA GLU A 267 5.45 7.88 -7.62
C GLU A 267 6.34 9.13 -7.86
N GLY A 268 6.76 9.82 -6.79
CA GLY A 268 7.76 10.88 -6.83
C GLY A 268 7.36 12.24 -7.43
N GLU A 269 6.17 12.39 -8.03
CA GLU A 269 5.79 13.65 -8.71
C GLU A 269 5.23 14.74 -7.78
N VAL A 270 4.33 14.38 -6.86
CA VAL A 270 3.67 15.32 -5.94
C VAL A 270 3.54 14.68 -4.56
N ARG A 271 3.97 15.39 -3.51
CA ARG A 271 3.74 14.96 -2.13
C ARG A 271 2.27 15.10 -1.78
N LYS A 272 1.65 13.98 -1.41
CA LYS A 272 0.29 13.91 -0.87
C LYS A 272 0.37 13.59 0.62
N LEU A 273 -0.50 14.17 1.43
CA LEU A 273 -0.62 13.81 2.85
C LEU A 273 -1.47 12.54 2.97
N SER A 274 -1.03 11.61 3.79
CA SER A 274 -1.88 10.47 4.16
C SER A 274 -2.99 10.90 5.14
N GLN A 275 -4.05 10.12 5.26
CA GLN A 275 -5.10 10.32 6.26
C GLN A 275 -4.53 10.44 7.68
N GLY A 276 -3.58 9.58 8.04
CA GLY A 276 -2.86 9.65 9.31
C GLY A 276 -2.11 10.96 9.54
N GLU A 277 -1.43 11.46 8.50
CA GLU A 277 -0.80 12.78 8.57
C GLU A 277 -1.83 13.90 8.69
N MET A 278 -2.99 13.79 8.03
CA MET A 278 -4.08 14.76 8.16
C MET A 278 -4.63 14.81 9.59
N ILE A 279 -4.87 13.65 10.22
CA ILE A 279 -5.27 13.56 11.64
C ILE A 279 -4.25 14.28 12.54
N ASN A 280 -2.96 13.97 12.37
CA ASN A 280 -1.90 14.60 13.16
C ASN A 280 -1.80 16.10 12.90
N ARG A 281 -1.93 16.52 11.64
CA ARG A 281 -1.92 17.93 11.25
C ARG A 281 -3.06 18.69 11.92
N GLU A 282 -4.22 18.08 12.06
CA GLU A 282 -5.34 18.69 12.76
C GLU A 282 -5.08 18.78 14.26
N ASN A 283 -4.67 17.70 14.91
CA ASN A 283 -4.51 17.69 16.37
C ASN A 283 -3.32 18.55 16.83
N LEU A 284 -2.20 18.51 16.10
CA LEU A 284 -0.94 19.16 16.48
C LEU A 284 -0.72 20.51 15.80
N GLY A 285 -1.42 20.76 14.70
CA GLY A 285 -1.32 22.00 13.94
C GLY A 285 -1.81 23.22 14.70
N LYS A 286 -1.75 24.36 14.01
CA LYS A 286 -2.18 25.66 14.53
C LYS A 286 -3.19 26.29 13.58
N SER A 287 -4.08 27.09 14.15
CA SER A 287 -5.11 27.86 13.46
C SER A 287 -5.07 29.30 13.91
N LEU A 288 -5.59 30.19 13.05
CA LEU A 288 -6.00 31.52 13.45
C LEU A 288 -7.31 31.43 14.23
N VAL A 289 -7.34 32.03 15.42
CA VAL A 289 -8.53 32.12 16.26
C VAL A 289 -8.76 33.55 16.73
N ALA A 290 -10.00 33.87 17.08
CA ALA A 290 -10.38 35.20 17.55
C ALA A 290 -9.72 35.51 18.90
N ALA A 291 -8.99 36.62 18.98
CA ALA A 291 -8.31 37.07 20.21
C ALA A 291 -9.28 37.56 21.30
N LYS A 292 -10.49 37.96 20.89
CA LYS A 292 -11.59 38.49 21.70
C LYS A 292 -12.90 38.23 20.94
N PRO A 293 -14.08 38.35 21.58
CA PRO A 293 -15.35 38.25 20.86
C PRO A 293 -15.46 39.31 19.75
N LEU A 294 -15.94 38.93 18.58
CA LEU A 294 -16.11 39.78 17.40
C LEU A 294 -17.55 39.67 16.88
N THR A 295 -18.13 40.80 16.48
CA THR A 295 -19.48 40.83 15.89
C THR A 295 -19.41 40.84 14.36
N ILE A 296 -20.43 40.30 13.71
CA ILE A 296 -20.63 40.43 12.27
C ILE A 296 -20.48 41.88 11.80
N GLY A 297 -19.87 42.09 10.63
CA GLY A 297 -19.55 43.41 10.08
C GLY A 297 -18.22 44.01 10.58
N THR A 298 -17.55 43.38 11.55
CA THR A 298 -16.23 43.84 12.02
C THR A 298 -15.18 43.67 10.93
N VAL A 299 -14.41 44.73 10.64
CA VAL A 299 -13.19 44.64 9.81
C VAL A 299 -12.08 44.02 10.66
N ILE A 300 -11.57 42.87 10.25
CA ILE A 300 -10.59 42.10 11.00
C ILE A 300 -9.24 42.83 11.00
N GLN A 301 -8.68 43.05 12.19
CA GLN A 301 -7.38 43.70 12.41
C GLN A 301 -6.40 42.69 13.01
N SER A 302 -5.10 43.01 12.97
CA SER A 302 -4.05 42.16 13.52
C SER A 302 -4.27 41.77 15.00
N GLU A 303 -4.77 42.70 15.81
CA GLU A 303 -5.10 42.49 17.23
C GLU A 303 -6.32 41.59 17.48
N HIS A 304 -7.12 41.31 16.44
CA HIS A 304 -8.29 40.43 16.52
C HIS A 304 -7.93 38.95 16.39
N ILE A 305 -6.66 38.64 16.09
CA ILE A 305 -6.23 37.29 15.73
C ILE A 305 -5.11 36.85 16.68
N ILE A 306 -5.24 35.64 17.21
CA ILE A 306 -4.14 34.90 17.87
C ILE A 306 -3.98 33.52 17.22
N VAL A 307 -2.83 32.90 17.42
CA VAL A 307 -2.52 31.57 16.87
C VAL A 307 -2.58 30.53 17.99
N ARG A 308 -3.42 29.50 17.83
CA ARG A 308 -3.61 28.42 18.81
C ARG A 308 -3.73 27.05 18.14
N SER A 309 -3.46 25.98 18.89
CA SER A 309 -3.87 24.62 18.51
C SER A 309 -5.33 24.39 18.91
N PRO A 310 -6.03 23.42 18.31
CA PRO A 310 -5.61 22.55 17.20
C PRO A 310 -5.62 23.26 15.82
N GLY A 311 -5.09 22.57 14.79
CA GLY A 311 -5.07 22.97 13.38
C GLY A 311 -6.40 22.74 12.66
N GLN A 312 -7.52 23.10 13.30
CA GLN A 312 -8.88 22.87 12.81
C GLN A 312 -9.46 24.03 11.99
N GLY A 313 -8.92 25.23 12.13
CA GLY A 313 -9.33 26.45 11.43
C GLY A 313 -8.37 26.85 10.32
N LEU A 314 -8.42 28.13 9.97
CA LEU A 314 -7.63 28.75 8.93
C LEU A 314 -6.14 28.69 9.29
N SER A 315 -5.33 28.22 8.35
CA SER A 315 -3.87 28.14 8.54
C SER A 315 -3.27 29.51 8.87
N PRO A 316 -2.33 29.61 9.84
CA PRO A 316 -1.63 30.85 10.14
C PRO A 316 -0.87 31.46 8.96
N GLN A 317 -0.56 30.68 7.92
CA GLN A 317 0.03 31.20 6.69
C GLN A 317 -0.92 32.14 5.92
N ARG A 318 -2.24 32.05 6.14
CA ARG A 318 -3.26 32.88 5.51
C ARG A 318 -3.58 34.15 6.34
N TYR A 319 -2.74 34.48 7.32
CA TYR A 319 -2.96 35.60 8.23
C TYR A 319 -3.15 36.93 7.51
N GLU A 320 -2.26 37.24 6.56
CA GLU A 320 -2.31 38.50 5.81
C GLU A 320 -3.57 38.62 4.95
N GLU A 321 -4.08 37.49 4.43
CA GLU A 321 -5.32 37.45 3.66
C GLU A 321 -6.56 37.69 4.52
N LEU A 322 -6.51 37.34 5.81
CA LEU A 322 -7.61 37.53 6.74
C LEU A 322 -7.70 38.98 7.24
N VAL A 323 -6.55 39.64 7.45
CA VAL A 323 -6.52 41.04 7.89
C VAL A 323 -7.16 41.94 6.82
N GLY A 324 -8.08 42.79 7.25
CA GLY A 324 -8.85 43.68 6.38
C GLY A 324 -10.14 43.08 5.82
N ARG A 325 -10.38 41.77 5.98
CA ARG A 325 -11.67 41.15 5.63
C ARG A 325 -12.77 41.62 6.58
N THR A 326 -14.00 41.69 6.08
CA THR A 326 -15.19 42.00 6.90
C THR A 326 -15.85 40.71 7.35
N LEU A 327 -15.94 40.51 8.66
CA LEU A 327 -16.47 39.31 9.26
C LEU A 327 -17.95 39.10 8.94
N GLN A 328 -18.32 37.89 8.52
CA GLN A 328 -19.69 37.56 8.07
C GLN A 328 -20.51 36.78 9.11
N ARG A 329 -19.97 36.58 10.31
CA ARG A 329 -20.62 35.89 11.44
C ARG A 329 -20.11 36.42 12.77
N ASN A 330 -20.79 36.14 13.87
CA ASN A 330 -20.24 36.42 15.19
C ASN A 330 -19.20 35.35 15.55
N LEU A 331 -18.15 35.75 16.27
CA LEU A 331 -17.14 34.83 16.83
C LEU A 331 -17.01 35.10 18.33
N ALA A 332 -17.05 34.05 19.14
CA ALA A 332 -16.63 34.10 20.53
C ALA A 332 -15.09 34.15 20.63
N MET A 333 -14.58 34.39 21.83
CA MET A 333 -13.14 34.30 22.08
C MET A 333 -12.64 32.88 21.82
N GLU A 334 -11.50 32.78 21.12
CA GLU A 334 -10.88 31.52 20.68
C GLU A 334 -11.66 30.70 19.65
N ASP A 335 -12.76 31.22 19.10
CA ASP A 335 -13.39 30.62 17.92
C ASP A 335 -12.43 30.64 16.72
N PHE A 336 -12.48 29.56 15.93
CA PHE A 336 -11.70 29.44 14.71
C PHE A 336 -12.20 30.39 13.62
N PHE A 337 -11.25 31.06 12.96
CA PHE A 337 -11.47 31.51 11.58
C PHE A 337 -11.39 30.29 10.66
N PHE A 338 -12.17 30.27 9.58
CA PHE A 338 -12.17 29.21 8.57
C PHE A 338 -11.85 29.78 7.17
N PRO A 339 -11.54 28.93 6.17
CA PRO A 339 -11.31 29.39 4.79
C PRO A 339 -12.45 30.22 4.20
N SER A 340 -13.69 29.93 4.59
CA SER A 340 -14.89 30.70 4.21
C SER A 340 -14.89 32.14 4.71
N ASP A 341 -14.19 32.45 5.82
CA ASP A 341 -14.04 33.83 6.31
C ASP A 341 -13.14 34.69 5.38
N LEU A 342 -12.44 34.07 4.43
CA LEU A 342 -11.72 34.74 3.34
C LEU A 342 -12.58 34.99 2.09
N LEU A 343 -13.77 34.40 2.03
CA LEU A 343 -14.68 34.50 0.90
C LEU A 343 -15.82 35.47 1.21
N ASP A 344 -16.51 35.94 0.17
CA ASP A 344 -17.70 36.80 0.32
C ASP A 344 -19.01 35.99 0.44
N LYS A 345 -18.94 34.66 0.37
CA LYS A 345 -20.09 33.76 0.44
C LYS A 345 -19.86 32.68 1.48
N GLN A 346 -20.87 32.44 2.31
CA GLN A 346 -20.92 31.30 3.22
C GLN A 346 -21.73 30.16 2.61
N VAL A 347 -21.30 28.93 2.87
CA VAL A 347 -22.07 27.73 2.58
C VAL A 347 -23.03 27.48 3.74
N THR A 348 -24.34 27.49 3.45
CA THR A 348 -25.39 27.27 4.44
C THR A 348 -26.33 26.16 3.99
N PRO A 349 -26.94 25.40 4.91
CA PRO A 349 -27.93 24.40 4.52
C PRO A 349 -29.12 25.05 3.82
N ARG A 350 -29.71 24.30 2.89
CA ARG A 350 -30.98 24.61 2.25
C ARG A 350 -31.90 23.38 2.35
N PRO A 351 -33.17 23.47 1.95
CA PRO A 351 -33.96 22.27 1.74
C PRO A 351 -33.30 21.38 0.67
N TYR A 352 -33.10 20.10 1.00
CA TYR A 352 -32.61 19.06 0.08
C TYR A 352 -33.69 18.00 -0.14
N GLN A 353 -33.71 17.39 -1.33
CA GLN A 353 -34.64 16.32 -1.67
C GLN A 353 -33.89 15.11 -2.27
N PHE A 354 -34.09 13.95 -1.66
CA PHE A 354 -33.51 12.69 -2.10
C PHE A 354 -34.59 11.62 -2.30
N ARG A 355 -34.30 10.61 -3.12
CA ARG A 355 -35.22 9.49 -3.40
C ARG A 355 -35.24 8.44 -2.28
N ARG A 356 -34.36 8.60 -1.30
CA ARG A 356 -34.17 7.75 -0.13
C ARG A 356 -33.99 8.61 1.13
N PRO A 357 -34.22 8.07 2.33
CA PRO A 357 -34.12 8.84 3.57
C PRO A 357 -32.69 9.36 3.80
N TRP A 358 -32.55 10.65 4.08
CA TRP A 358 -31.24 11.29 4.25
C TRP A 358 -31.10 11.94 5.63
N GLY A 359 -29.85 12.04 6.08
CA GLY A 359 -29.48 12.58 7.38
C GLY A 359 -28.13 13.28 7.39
N ILE A 360 -27.74 13.74 8.57
CA ILE A 360 -26.37 14.23 8.84
C ILE A 360 -25.87 13.66 10.18
N PRO A 361 -24.54 13.51 10.31
CA PRO A 361 -23.95 13.11 11.57
C PRO A 361 -23.90 14.29 12.55
N VAL A 362 -24.19 14.02 13.82
CA VAL A 362 -24.19 14.99 14.92
C VAL A 362 -23.67 14.34 16.20
N ARG A 363 -23.17 15.15 17.13
CA ARG A 363 -23.03 14.75 18.54
C ARG A 363 -24.18 15.36 19.36
N PHE A 364 -24.37 14.89 20.60
CA PHE A 364 -25.46 15.41 21.46
C PHE A 364 -25.41 16.93 21.64
N HIS A 365 -24.20 17.48 21.76
CA HIS A 365 -23.97 18.92 21.93
C HIS A 365 -24.37 19.74 20.70
N ASP A 366 -24.25 19.17 19.51
CA ASP A 366 -24.46 19.88 18.25
C ASP A 366 -25.92 19.78 17.76
N PHE A 367 -26.66 18.77 18.23
CA PHE A 367 -27.98 18.42 17.71
C PHE A 367 -28.96 19.60 17.67
N LYS A 368 -29.08 20.38 18.76
CA LYS A 368 -30.01 21.52 18.83
C LYS A 368 -29.69 22.58 17.78
N GLU A 369 -28.40 22.85 17.54
CA GLU A 369 -27.97 23.81 16.53
C GLU A 369 -28.36 23.33 15.14
N TYR A 370 -27.99 22.11 14.77
CA TYR A 370 -28.29 21.54 13.46
C TYR A 370 -29.79 21.39 13.21
N HIS A 371 -30.55 20.90 14.18
CA HIS A 371 -32.01 20.78 14.09
C HIS A 371 -32.70 22.14 13.86
N SER A 372 -32.11 23.25 14.32
CA SER A 372 -32.65 24.60 14.04
C SER A 372 -32.37 25.10 12.63
N ARG A 373 -31.41 24.49 11.92
CA ARG A 373 -30.88 24.95 10.63
C ARG A 373 -31.31 24.07 9.46
N VAL A 374 -31.64 22.80 9.72
CA VAL A 374 -32.00 21.82 8.69
C VAL A 374 -33.02 20.80 9.22
N THR A 375 -33.84 20.27 8.32
CA THR A 375 -34.90 19.28 8.63
C THR A 375 -34.70 18.00 7.81
N PRO A 376 -33.70 17.15 8.15
CA PRO A 376 -33.49 15.87 7.50
C PRO A 376 -34.54 14.83 7.92
N ASP A 377 -34.58 13.68 7.24
CA ASP A 377 -35.44 12.57 7.61
C ASP A 377 -34.99 11.93 8.94
N PHE A 378 -33.69 11.95 9.23
CA PHE A 378 -33.10 11.46 10.47
C PHE A 378 -31.77 12.15 10.82
N PHE A 379 -31.29 11.95 12.04
CA PHE A 379 -29.94 12.33 12.47
C PHE A 379 -29.14 11.09 12.90
N GLU A 380 -27.85 11.08 12.60
CA GLU A 380 -26.95 10.04 13.11
C GLU A 380 -26.13 10.55 14.29
N PHE A 381 -26.28 9.93 15.45
CA PHE A 381 -25.54 10.31 16.65
C PHE A 381 -24.18 9.60 16.69
N HIS A 382 -23.12 10.33 16.35
CA HIS A 382 -21.75 9.84 16.44
C HIS A 382 -21.26 9.92 17.88
N LEU A 383 -21.19 8.77 18.55
CA LEU A 383 -20.75 8.71 19.92
C LEU A 383 -19.21 8.67 20.00
N SER A 384 -18.65 9.52 20.83
CA SER A 384 -17.34 9.27 21.44
C SER A 384 -17.50 8.47 22.74
N TYR A 385 -16.42 7.90 23.25
CA TYR A 385 -16.45 7.24 24.56
C TYR A 385 -16.91 8.17 25.69
N SER A 386 -16.63 9.48 25.59
CA SER A 386 -17.08 10.47 26.58
C SER A 386 -18.57 10.79 26.47
N ASP A 387 -19.18 10.66 25.28
CA ASP A 387 -20.61 10.93 25.11
C ASP A 387 -21.47 9.87 25.79
N MET A 388 -20.91 8.67 26.00
CA MET A 388 -21.60 7.58 26.68
C MET A 388 -21.87 7.84 28.16
N ASP A 389 -21.18 8.81 28.76
CA ASP A 389 -21.33 9.19 30.16
C ASP A 389 -22.23 10.42 30.35
N LEU A 390 -22.76 10.99 29.26
CA LEU A 390 -23.61 12.18 29.30
C LEU A 390 -25.07 11.84 29.63
N ASN A 391 -25.76 12.77 30.27
CA ASN A 391 -27.19 12.68 30.48
C ASN A 391 -27.95 13.27 29.28
N LEU A 392 -28.67 12.42 28.54
CA LEU A 392 -29.42 12.81 27.34
C LEU A 392 -30.41 13.97 27.57
N ALA A 393 -31.01 14.05 28.77
CA ALA A 393 -32.00 15.06 29.11
C ALA A 393 -31.45 16.50 29.11
N ASP A 394 -30.13 16.67 29.26
CA ASP A 394 -29.48 17.98 29.22
C ASP A 394 -29.44 18.53 27.78
N PHE A 395 -29.43 17.63 26.80
CA PHE A 395 -29.26 17.95 25.38
C PHE A 395 -30.56 17.83 24.58
N LEU A 396 -31.48 16.96 24.98
CA LEU A 396 -32.69 16.63 24.24
C LEU A 396 -33.95 16.96 25.04
N THR A 397 -34.90 17.63 24.40
CA THR A 397 -36.18 18.07 25.01
C THR A 397 -37.39 17.58 24.23
N GLY A 398 -37.25 16.50 23.46
CA GLY A 398 -38.24 15.99 22.49
C GLY A 398 -39.65 15.71 23.06
N PRO A 399 -40.58 15.16 22.24
CA PRO A 399 -40.29 14.33 21.07
C PRO A 399 -39.97 15.12 19.78
N TYR A 400 -39.06 14.58 18.97
CA TYR A 400 -38.70 15.09 17.65
C TYR A 400 -39.36 14.25 16.53
N PRO A 401 -39.86 14.86 15.45
CA PRO A 401 -40.63 14.17 14.41
C PRO A 401 -39.76 13.50 13.32
N CYS A 402 -38.47 13.30 13.56
CA CYS A 402 -37.52 12.67 12.64
C CYS A 402 -37.00 11.33 13.20
N GLY A 403 -36.35 10.54 12.34
CA GLY A 403 -35.67 9.32 12.74
C GLY A 403 -34.32 9.56 13.43
N PHE A 404 -33.66 8.48 13.83
CA PHE A 404 -32.25 8.51 14.23
C PHE A 404 -31.53 7.18 13.99
N VAL A 405 -30.22 7.27 13.85
CA VAL A 405 -29.23 6.18 13.84
C VAL A 405 -28.17 6.50 14.89
N VAL A 406 -27.47 5.49 15.42
CA VAL A 406 -26.34 5.69 16.33
C VAL A 406 -25.08 5.12 15.70
N HIS A 407 -23.99 5.88 15.70
CA HIS A 407 -22.67 5.36 15.40
C HIS A 407 -21.93 5.08 16.71
N ALA A 408 -21.59 3.81 16.94
CA ALA A 408 -20.85 3.40 18.12
C ALA A 408 -19.43 4.01 18.13
N PRO A 409 -18.85 4.31 19.30
CA PRO A 409 -17.45 4.72 19.37
C PRO A 409 -16.55 3.55 18.96
N GLU A 410 -15.52 3.84 18.16
CA GLU A 410 -14.49 2.85 17.86
C GLU A 410 -13.44 2.75 18.96
N LEU A 411 -13.12 3.88 19.61
CA LEU A 411 -12.13 4.01 20.66
C LEU A 411 -12.80 4.29 22.00
N PHE A 412 -12.51 3.46 22.99
CA PHE A 412 -12.93 3.61 24.38
C PHE A 412 -11.78 4.06 25.29
N ALA A 413 -12.12 4.34 26.55
CA ALA A 413 -11.17 4.76 27.58
C ALA A 413 -9.94 3.82 27.66
N GLY A 414 -8.77 4.40 27.93
CA GLY A 414 -7.50 3.67 27.96
C GLY A 414 -6.96 3.27 26.58
N SER A 415 -7.41 3.95 25.52
CA SER A 415 -7.02 3.69 24.13
C SER A 415 -7.36 2.27 23.64
N ARG A 416 -8.47 1.71 24.14
CA ARG A 416 -8.96 0.38 23.76
C ARG A 416 -9.94 0.49 22.60
N LEU A 417 -9.66 -0.22 21.51
CA LEU A 417 -10.58 -0.32 20.38
C LEU A 417 -11.70 -1.31 20.65
N MET A 418 -12.85 -1.11 20.01
CA MET A 418 -13.95 -2.08 20.04
C MET A 418 -13.55 -3.35 19.28
N ASP A 419 -13.35 -4.47 19.97
CA ASP A 419 -13.07 -5.74 19.31
C ASP A 419 -13.92 -6.88 19.85
N LEU A 420 -14.99 -7.21 19.12
CA LEU A 420 -15.92 -8.30 19.44
C LEU A 420 -15.44 -9.65 18.88
N ALA A 421 -14.35 -9.67 18.12
CA ALA A 421 -13.83 -10.85 17.44
C ALA A 421 -12.45 -11.31 17.98
N THR A 422 -11.84 -10.52 18.86
CA THR A 422 -10.54 -10.81 19.46
C THR A 422 -10.51 -12.19 20.15
N PRO A 423 -9.41 -12.95 20.02
CA PRO A 423 -9.19 -14.19 20.75
C PRO A 423 -8.85 -13.97 22.24
N ASP A 424 -8.58 -12.73 22.65
CA ASP A 424 -8.41 -12.36 24.06
C ASP A 424 -9.77 -12.25 24.74
N GLU A 425 -10.11 -13.24 25.57
CA GLU A 425 -11.40 -13.31 26.27
C GLU A 425 -11.65 -12.13 27.22
N GLU A 426 -10.62 -11.60 27.88
CA GLU A 426 -10.78 -10.44 28.78
C GLU A 426 -11.09 -9.19 27.97
N TYR A 427 -10.40 -9.02 26.84
CA TYR A 427 -10.65 -7.90 25.95
C TYR A 427 -12.02 -8.03 25.26
N ARG A 428 -12.41 -9.22 24.79
CA ARG A 428 -13.73 -9.44 24.19
C ARG A 428 -14.85 -9.13 25.18
N LYS A 429 -14.69 -9.54 26.44
CA LYS A 429 -15.66 -9.23 27.51
C LYS A 429 -15.80 -7.72 27.71
N TYR A 430 -14.69 -6.98 27.74
CA TYR A 430 -14.72 -5.52 27.82
C TYR A 430 -15.47 -4.91 26.62
N SER A 431 -15.19 -5.37 25.40
CA SER A 431 -15.88 -4.91 24.19
C SER A 431 -17.38 -5.18 24.26
N LEU A 432 -17.78 -6.37 24.71
CA LEU A 432 -19.20 -6.72 24.93
C LEU A 432 -19.90 -5.77 25.90
N GLU A 433 -19.27 -5.49 27.05
CA GLU A 433 -19.80 -4.56 28.05
C GLU A 433 -19.98 -3.15 27.46
N GLN A 434 -19.01 -2.64 26.69
CA GLN A 434 -19.13 -1.33 26.05
C GLN A 434 -20.19 -1.30 24.94
N THR A 435 -20.28 -2.34 24.12
CA THR A 435 -21.30 -2.45 23.08
C THR A 435 -22.71 -2.51 23.68
N GLN A 436 -22.89 -3.23 24.80
CA GLN A 436 -24.18 -3.26 25.50
C GLN A 436 -24.55 -1.87 26.03
N ARG A 437 -23.60 -1.10 26.56
CA ARG A 437 -23.85 0.30 26.96
C ARG A 437 -24.33 1.15 25.78
N VAL A 438 -23.74 1.00 24.59
CA VAL A 438 -24.19 1.71 23.37
C VAL A 438 -25.63 1.31 23.01
N ILE A 439 -25.97 0.03 23.12
CA ILE A 439 -27.33 -0.47 22.89
C ILE A 439 -28.33 0.18 23.86
N ASP A 440 -27.99 0.25 25.14
CA ASP A 440 -28.88 0.79 26.17
C ASP A 440 -29.09 2.32 26.01
N ILE A 441 -28.03 3.05 25.60
CA ILE A 441 -28.13 4.46 25.22
C ILE A 441 -29.05 4.63 24.00
N THR A 442 -28.89 3.78 22.98
CA THR A 442 -29.71 3.79 21.76
C THR A 442 -31.20 3.57 22.09
N ARG A 443 -31.50 2.64 22.99
CA ARG A 443 -32.87 2.41 23.48
C ARG A 443 -33.42 3.64 24.20
N SER A 444 -32.60 4.29 25.02
CA SER A 444 -32.98 5.51 25.75
C SER A 444 -33.30 6.66 24.81
N LEU A 445 -32.50 6.83 23.74
CA LEU A 445 -32.74 7.84 22.68
C LEU A 445 -34.09 7.70 22.00
N LYS A 446 -34.61 6.47 21.84
CA LYS A 446 -35.90 6.21 21.20
C LYS A 446 -37.07 6.99 21.84
N SER A 447 -37.00 7.26 23.14
CA SER A 447 -38.03 8.06 23.84
C SER A 447 -38.14 9.50 23.30
N TYR A 448 -37.07 10.05 22.73
CA TYR A 448 -37.03 11.39 22.14
C TYR A 448 -37.35 11.37 20.64
N PHE A 449 -37.26 10.22 19.97
CA PHE A 449 -37.44 10.07 18.52
C PHE A 449 -38.47 8.97 18.22
N PRO A 450 -39.77 9.22 18.50
CA PRO A 450 -40.81 8.19 18.39
C PRO A 450 -41.08 7.72 16.95
N ALA A 451 -40.60 8.44 15.93
CA ALA A 451 -40.70 8.04 14.53
C ALA A 451 -39.81 6.80 14.22
N THR A 452 -38.76 6.56 15.00
CA THR A 452 -37.87 5.41 14.82
C THR A 452 -38.46 4.15 15.46
N THR A 453 -38.85 3.19 14.63
CA THR A 453 -39.44 1.92 15.09
C THR A 453 -38.38 0.98 15.69
N LYS A 454 -37.30 0.73 14.94
CA LYS A 454 -36.16 -0.10 15.34
C LYS A 454 -34.86 0.66 15.02
N PRO A 455 -34.26 1.38 15.99
CA PRO A 455 -33.05 2.14 15.74
C PRO A 455 -31.88 1.23 15.36
N GLN A 456 -31.07 1.74 14.44
CA GLN A 456 -29.87 1.08 13.93
C GLN A 456 -28.63 1.59 14.67
N ILE A 457 -27.65 0.71 14.87
CA ILE A 457 -26.36 1.01 15.49
C ILE A 457 -25.27 0.62 14.48
N VAL A 458 -24.61 1.61 13.89
CA VAL A 458 -23.40 1.41 13.08
C VAL A 458 -22.23 1.09 14.00
N ALA A 459 -21.49 0.02 13.69
CA ALA A 459 -20.37 -0.41 14.52
C ALA A 459 -19.26 -1.06 13.70
N ASN A 460 -18.03 -0.66 13.99
CA ASN A 460 -16.84 -1.42 13.65
C ASN A 460 -16.64 -2.55 14.67
N ILE A 461 -16.75 -3.80 14.24
CA ILE A 461 -16.88 -4.94 15.15
C ILE A 461 -15.56 -5.55 15.61
N GLY A 462 -14.42 -5.03 15.16
CA GLY A 462 -13.11 -5.56 15.50
C GLY A 462 -12.43 -6.41 14.44
N GLY A 463 -11.52 -7.27 14.88
CA GLY A 463 -10.67 -8.07 14.00
C GLY A 463 -9.45 -7.30 13.49
N PHE A 464 -8.93 -6.37 14.29
CA PHE A 464 -7.71 -5.63 13.96
C PHE A 464 -6.46 -6.43 14.34
N THR A 465 -5.41 -6.27 13.55
CA THR A 465 -4.06 -6.71 13.89
C THR A 465 -3.08 -5.55 13.79
N MET A 466 -2.01 -5.61 14.58
CA MET A 466 -1.04 -4.50 14.67
C MET A 466 -0.05 -4.50 13.50
N ASP A 467 0.54 -5.67 13.20
CA ASP A 467 1.75 -5.73 12.37
C ASP A 467 1.54 -6.38 10.99
N ALA A 468 0.49 -7.18 10.80
CA ALA A 468 0.21 -7.85 9.54
C ALA A 468 -1.25 -8.31 9.43
N LEU A 469 -1.76 -8.49 8.21
CA LEU A 469 -3.03 -9.20 7.97
C LEU A 469 -2.97 -10.65 8.47
N LEU A 470 -4.10 -11.16 8.93
CA LEU A 470 -4.26 -12.56 9.29
C LEU A 470 -4.18 -13.46 8.05
N PRO A 471 -3.54 -14.64 8.16
CA PRO A 471 -3.68 -15.69 7.15
C PRO A 471 -5.16 -16.06 6.95
N SER A 472 -5.55 -16.40 5.72
CA SER A 472 -6.94 -16.69 5.35
C SER A 472 -7.59 -17.77 6.22
N GLU A 473 -6.82 -18.78 6.64
CA GLU A 473 -7.27 -19.85 7.53
C GLU A 473 -7.62 -19.38 8.95
N GLN A 474 -7.10 -18.23 9.38
CA GLN A 474 -7.36 -17.66 10.71
C GLN A 474 -8.58 -16.73 10.73
N ILE A 475 -9.05 -16.24 9.58
CA ILE A 475 -10.18 -15.29 9.48
C ILE A 475 -11.50 -15.93 9.98
N ILE A 476 -11.78 -17.17 9.58
CA ILE A 476 -13.03 -17.87 9.93
C ILE A 476 -13.23 -17.97 11.46
N PRO A 477 -12.22 -18.39 12.26
CA PRO A 477 -12.29 -18.34 13.72
C PRO A 477 -12.69 -16.98 14.32
N TYR A 478 -12.27 -15.86 13.73
CA TYR A 478 -12.64 -14.52 14.20
C TYR A 478 -14.13 -14.24 13.97
N TYR A 479 -14.67 -14.57 12.79
CA TYR A 479 -16.11 -14.43 12.56
C TYR A 479 -16.96 -15.33 13.46
N HIS A 480 -16.48 -16.54 13.80
CA HIS A 480 -17.17 -17.38 14.79
C HIS A 480 -17.22 -16.74 16.18
N ARG A 481 -16.13 -16.10 16.62
CA ARG A 481 -16.12 -15.33 17.88
C ARG A 481 -17.03 -14.12 17.81
N PHE A 482 -17.04 -13.40 16.69
CA PHE A 482 -18.00 -12.31 16.50
C PHE A 482 -19.45 -12.80 16.56
N ALA A 483 -19.78 -13.92 15.92
CA ALA A 483 -21.11 -14.52 15.99
C ALA A 483 -21.50 -14.90 17.43
N GLN A 484 -20.55 -15.41 18.22
CA GLN A 484 -20.77 -15.68 19.64
C GLN A 484 -21.04 -14.37 20.40
N SER A 485 -20.19 -13.36 20.24
CA SER A 485 -20.38 -12.05 20.87
C SER A 485 -21.74 -11.44 20.52
N LEU A 486 -22.15 -11.53 19.26
CA LEU A 486 -23.45 -11.05 18.80
C LEU A 486 -24.62 -11.76 19.51
N SER A 487 -24.49 -13.05 19.80
CA SER A 487 -25.51 -13.83 20.53
C SER A 487 -25.56 -13.53 22.03
N GLU A 488 -24.49 -12.95 22.60
CA GLU A 488 -24.40 -12.56 24.00
C GLU A 488 -24.96 -11.15 24.26
N LEU A 489 -25.11 -10.33 23.21
CA LEU A 489 -25.68 -8.99 23.29
C LEU A 489 -27.22 -9.05 23.32
N ASP A 490 -27.82 -8.23 24.19
CA ASP A 490 -29.27 -8.02 24.18
C ASP A 490 -29.62 -6.98 23.12
N LEU A 491 -30.00 -7.46 21.93
CA LEU A 491 -30.40 -6.65 20.78
C LEU A 491 -31.91 -6.37 20.72
N GLU A 492 -32.68 -6.69 21.75
CA GLU A 492 -34.13 -6.46 21.73
C GLU A 492 -34.45 -4.98 21.43
N GLY A 493 -35.30 -4.75 20.42
CA GLY A 493 -35.74 -3.40 20.05
C GLY A 493 -34.72 -2.54 19.30
N VAL A 494 -33.50 -3.02 19.04
CA VAL A 494 -32.47 -2.32 18.26
C VAL A 494 -31.91 -3.23 17.16
N GLU A 495 -31.10 -2.67 16.26
CA GLU A 495 -30.39 -3.44 15.24
C GLU A 495 -28.92 -3.02 15.16
N LEU A 496 -28.01 -3.94 15.47
CA LEU A 496 -26.59 -3.74 15.24
C LEU A 496 -26.29 -4.01 13.75
N ILE A 497 -25.75 -3.01 13.05
CA ILE A 497 -25.37 -3.10 11.65
C ILE A 497 -23.86 -2.91 11.51
N PRO A 498 -23.09 -4.00 11.34
CA PRO A 498 -21.65 -3.90 11.13
C PRO A 498 -21.32 -3.04 9.91
N GLN A 499 -20.26 -2.25 10.01
CA GLN A 499 -19.77 -1.41 8.92
C GLN A 499 -18.82 -2.20 8.03
N THR A 500 -18.89 -1.99 6.71
CA THR A 500 -17.83 -2.43 5.79
C THR A 500 -16.56 -1.64 6.05
N MET A 501 -15.40 -2.28 6.05
CA MET A 501 -14.16 -1.65 6.51
C MET A 501 -13.07 -1.55 5.45
N ALA A 502 -12.27 -0.48 5.53
CA ALA A 502 -11.02 -0.35 4.78
C ALA A 502 -10.01 -1.41 5.26
N PRO A 503 -9.05 -1.84 4.42
CA PRO A 503 -8.04 -2.84 4.80
C PRO A 503 -7.01 -2.29 5.80
N PHE A 504 -6.77 -0.97 5.77
CA PHE A 504 -5.74 -0.31 6.58
C PHE A 504 -6.26 0.92 7.33
N PRO A 505 -7.30 0.78 8.16
CA PRO A 505 -7.94 1.92 8.82
C PRO A 505 -6.97 2.63 9.76
N TRP A 506 -7.16 3.95 9.89
CA TRP A 506 -6.42 4.76 10.83
C TRP A 506 -7.16 4.90 12.15
N HIS A 507 -6.56 4.36 13.21
CA HIS A 507 -7.04 4.58 14.57
C HIS A 507 -6.06 5.47 15.35
N PHE A 508 -6.51 5.98 16.49
CA PHE A 508 -5.61 6.70 17.40
C PHE A 508 -4.47 5.76 17.85
N GLY A 509 -3.23 6.16 17.58
CA GLY A 509 -2.04 5.35 17.83
C GLY A 509 -1.45 4.62 16.61
N GLY A 510 -2.04 4.81 15.42
CA GLY A 510 -1.44 4.40 14.15
C GLY A 510 -2.38 3.59 13.25
N GLN A 511 -1.90 3.30 12.04
CA GLN A 511 -2.56 2.40 11.12
C GLN A 511 -2.65 0.98 11.71
N ARG A 512 -3.76 0.29 11.44
CA ARG A 512 -3.97 -1.12 11.78
C ARG A 512 -4.32 -1.89 10.52
N TYR A 513 -4.25 -3.21 10.61
CA TYR A 513 -4.71 -4.13 9.59
C TYR A 513 -6.10 -4.63 9.98
N GLN A 514 -7.09 -4.36 9.13
CA GLN A 514 -8.45 -4.85 9.35
C GLN A 514 -8.66 -6.17 8.62
N ASN A 515 -9.21 -7.16 9.32
CA ASN A 515 -9.36 -8.50 8.77
C ASN A 515 -10.82 -8.91 8.53
N LEU A 516 -11.79 -8.25 9.17
CA LEU A 516 -13.21 -8.59 9.06
C LEU A 516 -13.98 -7.52 8.30
N PHE A 517 -15.00 -7.97 7.54
CA PHE A 517 -15.86 -7.13 6.72
C PHE A 517 -15.11 -6.25 5.69
N VAL A 518 -14.00 -6.76 5.15
CA VAL A 518 -13.21 -6.13 4.08
C VAL A 518 -13.48 -6.79 2.73
N LYS A 519 -13.52 -8.13 2.67
CA LYS A 519 -13.71 -8.87 1.41
C LYS A 519 -15.19 -9.12 1.11
N PRO A 520 -15.65 -8.89 -0.13
CA PRO A 520 -17.06 -8.99 -0.47
C PRO A 520 -17.64 -10.40 -0.30
N GLU A 521 -16.88 -11.46 -0.60
CA GLU A 521 -17.33 -12.84 -0.42
C GLU A 521 -17.60 -13.15 1.05
N GLU A 522 -16.69 -12.73 1.93
CA GLU A 522 -16.81 -12.93 3.38
C GLU A 522 -17.98 -12.12 3.95
N ILE A 523 -18.11 -10.86 3.53
CA ILE A 523 -19.23 -9.99 3.93
C ILE A 523 -20.57 -10.68 3.62
N ILE A 524 -20.77 -11.12 2.38
CA ILE A 524 -22.03 -11.73 1.93
C ILE A 524 -22.31 -13.02 2.69
N GLU A 525 -21.30 -13.87 2.85
CA GLU A 525 -21.43 -15.15 3.55
C GLU A 525 -21.90 -14.94 5.00
N TRP A 526 -21.28 -14.02 5.73
CA TRP A 526 -21.60 -13.79 7.13
C TRP A 526 -22.86 -12.98 7.34
N CYS A 527 -23.22 -12.08 6.42
CA CYS A 527 -24.54 -11.45 6.42
C CYS A 527 -25.66 -12.48 6.30
N LEU A 528 -25.53 -13.45 5.40
CA LEU A 528 -26.51 -14.52 5.23
C LEU A 528 -26.56 -15.45 6.45
N LYS A 529 -25.40 -15.89 6.96
CA LYS A 529 -25.32 -16.82 8.11
C LYS A 529 -25.90 -16.23 9.39
N LEU A 530 -25.65 -14.96 9.65
CA LEU A 530 -26.04 -14.28 10.88
C LEU A 530 -27.31 -13.44 10.71
N ASN A 531 -27.92 -13.43 9.52
CA ASN A 531 -29.06 -12.59 9.16
C ASN A 531 -28.80 -11.11 9.48
N LEU A 532 -27.61 -10.62 9.12
CA LEU A 532 -27.18 -9.25 9.34
C LEU A 532 -27.52 -8.37 8.14
N ARG A 533 -27.82 -7.11 8.46
CA ARG A 533 -27.70 -6.00 7.52
C ARG A 533 -26.52 -5.13 7.93
N MET A 534 -26.06 -4.27 7.04
CA MET A 534 -24.82 -3.52 7.23
C MET A 534 -24.99 -2.02 7.07
N CYS A 535 -24.06 -1.29 7.68
CA CYS A 535 -23.67 0.02 7.17
C CYS A 535 -22.70 -0.21 6.01
N PHE A 536 -23.12 0.17 4.81
CA PHE A 536 -22.26 0.15 3.64
C PHE A 536 -21.53 1.49 3.54
N ASP A 537 -20.27 1.47 3.96
CA ASP A 537 -19.37 2.58 3.85
C ASP A 537 -18.69 2.56 2.47
N ILE A 538 -19.01 3.59 1.69
CA ILE A 538 -18.57 3.73 0.31
C ILE A 538 -17.08 4.00 0.21
N SER A 539 -16.54 4.82 1.12
CA SER A 539 -15.11 5.13 1.14
C SER A 539 -14.30 3.90 1.50
N HIS A 540 -14.61 3.25 2.62
CA HIS A 540 -13.96 2.02 3.07
C HIS A 540 -13.95 0.94 2.01
N SER A 541 -15.11 0.69 1.40
CA SER A 541 -15.25 -0.36 0.41
C SER A 541 -14.50 -0.05 -0.88
N CYS A 542 -14.39 1.22 -1.28
CA CYS A 542 -13.53 1.63 -2.38
C CYS A 542 -12.05 1.34 -2.07
N LEU A 543 -11.56 1.73 -0.89
CA LEU A 543 -10.18 1.44 -0.47
C LEU A 543 -9.90 -0.07 -0.43
N ALA A 544 -10.87 -0.87 0.03
CA ALA A 544 -10.78 -2.33 0.01
C ALA A 544 -10.73 -2.89 -1.41
N CYS A 545 -11.57 -2.40 -2.34
CA CYS A 545 -11.55 -2.83 -3.73
C CYS A 545 -10.22 -2.50 -4.41
N ASN A 546 -9.66 -1.31 -4.17
CA ASN A 546 -8.37 -0.92 -4.70
C ASN A 546 -7.23 -1.81 -4.20
N HIS A 547 -7.23 -2.16 -2.90
CA HIS A 547 -6.25 -3.07 -2.34
C HIS A 547 -6.36 -4.49 -2.91
N LEU A 548 -7.58 -4.97 -3.12
CA LEU A 548 -7.86 -6.33 -3.60
C LEU A 548 -7.82 -6.45 -5.13
N GLY A 549 -7.72 -5.34 -5.87
CA GLY A 549 -7.79 -5.31 -7.32
C GLY A 549 -9.17 -5.68 -7.88
N LEU A 550 -10.24 -5.28 -7.20
CA LEU A 550 -11.64 -5.57 -7.57
C LEU A 550 -12.32 -4.33 -8.16
N ASP A 551 -13.32 -4.55 -9.04
CA ASP A 551 -14.20 -3.45 -9.50
C ASP A 551 -15.18 -3.06 -8.39
N PHE A 552 -15.10 -1.79 -7.96
CA PHE A 552 -15.90 -1.26 -6.88
C PHE A 552 -17.41 -1.33 -7.14
N TYR A 553 -17.87 -1.16 -8.37
CA TYR A 553 -19.29 -1.13 -8.71
C TYR A 553 -19.88 -2.54 -8.77
N ASP A 554 -19.11 -3.52 -9.23
CA ASP A 554 -19.47 -4.94 -9.16
C ASP A 554 -19.61 -5.39 -7.70
N VAL A 555 -18.67 -4.98 -6.85
CA VAL A 555 -18.76 -5.21 -5.39
C VAL A 555 -19.99 -4.50 -4.80
N SER A 556 -20.19 -3.22 -5.12
CA SER A 556 -21.34 -2.44 -4.64
C SER A 556 -22.68 -3.09 -5.00
N THR A 557 -22.79 -3.66 -6.20
CA THR A 557 -24.00 -4.38 -6.65
C THR A 557 -24.31 -5.61 -5.80
N ARG A 558 -23.26 -6.29 -5.33
CA ARG A 558 -23.38 -7.50 -4.49
C ARG A 558 -23.65 -7.17 -3.01
N ILE A 559 -23.13 -6.04 -2.52
CA ILE A 559 -23.30 -5.60 -1.12
C ILE A 559 -24.61 -4.84 -0.90
N ALA A 560 -25.08 -4.07 -1.89
CA ALA A 560 -26.29 -3.26 -1.76
C ALA A 560 -27.51 -4.02 -1.18
N PRO A 561 -27.83 -5.27 -1.57
CA PRO A 561 -28.96 -6.01 -1.00
C PRO A 561 -28.91 -6.25 0.52
N PHE A 562 -27.72 -6.18 1.13
CA PHE A 562 -27.52 -6.36 2.58
C PHE A 562 -27.44 -5.03 3.33
N THR A 563 -27.61 -3.91 2.64
CA THR A 563 -27.38 -2.57 3.18
C THR A 563 -28.62 -2.03 3.88
N ALA A 564 -28.45 -1.58 5.11
CA ALA A 564 -29.48 -0.91 5.91
C ALA A 564 -29.23 0.60 6.04
N HIS A 565 -27.95 1.00 6.03
CA HIS A 565 -27.49 2.38 6.18
C HIS A 565 -26.27 2.62 5.28
N LEU A 566 -26.05 3.86 4.85
CA LEU A 566 -25.00 4.24 3.91
C LEU A 566 -24.19 5.41 4.46
N HIS A 567 -22.88 5.25 4.49
CA HIS A 567 -21.96 6.38 4.67
C HIS A 567 -21.38 6.78 3.33
N LEU A 568 -21.56 8.05 2.98
CA LEU A 568 -21.15 8.59 1.69
C LEU A 568 -19.99 9.58 1.85
N GLY A 569 -18.80 9.10 1.53
CA GLY A 569 -17.61 9.90 1.27
C GLY A 569 -16.95 9.41 -0.01
N ASP A 570 -16.26 10.30 -0.71
CA ASP A 570 -15.44 9.91 -1.86
C ASP A 570 -14.12 9.29 -1.38
N ALA A 571 -13.47 8.52 -2.22
CA ALA A 571 -12.23 7.84 -1.84
C ALA A 571 -11.18 7.86 -2.96
N ARG A 572 -9.92 7.63 -2.58
CA ARG A 572 -8.81 7.49 -3.53
C ARG A 572 -7.74 6.52 -3.04
N GLY A 573 -7.37 5.57 -3.90
CA GLY A 573 -6.27 4.65 -3.64
C GLY A 573 -6.54 3.75 -2.43
N VAL A 574 -5.57 3.58 -1.53
CA VAL A 574 -5.71 2.68 -0.36
C VAL A 574 -5.79 3.40 0.99
N ASN A 575 -5.64 4.73 1.01
CA ASN A 575 -5.57 5.54 2.24
C ASN A 575 -6.31 6.88 2.15
N GLY A 576 -7.01 7.18 1.05
CA GLY A 576 -7.75 8.43 0.88
C GLY A 576 -9.21 8.25 1.21
N GLU A 577 -9.55 8.17 2.49
CA GLU A 577 -10.91 7.91 2.99
C GLU A 577 -11.70 9.21 3.23
N GLY A 578 -13.03 9.18 3.06
CA GLY A 578 -13.92 10.25 3.49
C GLY A 578 -13.66 11.59 2.80
N LEU A 579 -13.13 11.56 1.57
CA LEU A 579 -12.88 12.77 0.78
C LEU A 579 -14.21 13.44 0.43
N GLN A 580 -14.14 14.73 0.13
CA GLN A 580 -15.30 15.46 -0.35
C GLN A 580 -15.79 14.86 -1.69
N ILE A 581 -17.12 14.83 -1.89
CA ILE A 581 -17.75 14.29 -3.09
C ILE A 581 -17.16 14.93 -4.35
N GLY A 582 -16.63 14.13 -5.27
CA GLY A 582 -15.99 14.58 -6.51
C GLY A 582 -14.50 14.93 -6.38
N GLU A 583 -13.90 14.79 -5.20
CA GLU A 583 -12.45 14.97 -5.00
C GLU A 583 -11.67 13.65 -5.01
N GLY A 584 -12.34 12.51 -5.02
CA GLY A 584 -11.74 11.17 -5.07
C GLY A 584 -11.73 10.59 -6.48
N GLU A 585 -12.23 9.37 -6.63
CA GLU A 585 -12.27 8.61 -7.89
C GLU A 585 -13.61 7.92 -8.17
N LEU A 586 -14.62 8.15 -7.32
CA LEU A 586 -15.93 7.52 -7.45
C LEU A 586 -16.87 8.28 -8.40
N ASP A 587 -17.63 7.51 -9.19
CA ASP A 587 -18.74 7.95 -10.02
C ASP A 587 -20.05 7.72 -9.24
N PHE A 588 -20.52 8.79 -8.61
CA PHE A 588 -21.73 8.77 -7.79
C PHE A 588 -23.02 8.61 -8.60
N GLU A 589 -23.04 8.94 -9.89
CA GLU A 589 -24.22 8.66 -10.74
C GLU A 589 -24.35 7.16 -11.01
N ARG A 590 -23.23 6.48 -11.32
CA ARG A 590 -23.23 5.03 -11.48
C ARG A 590 -23.58 4.32 -10.18
N LEU A 591 -22.97 4.75 -9.07
CA LEU A 591 -23.26 4.21 -7.74
C LEU A 591 -24.74 4.42 -7.36
N GLY A 592 -25.31 5.60 -7.62
CA GLY A 592 -26.69 5.90 -7.30
C GLY A 592 -27.69 4.94 -7.92
N LYS A 593 -27.50 4.58 -9.20
CA LYS A 593 -28.33 3.58 -9.91
C LYS A 593 -28.25 2.18 -9.28
N ILE A 594 -27.07 1.79 -8.81
CA ILE A 594 -26.87 0.50 -8.11
C ILE A 594 -27.64 0.51 -6.80
N LEU A 595 -27.49 1.57 -6.01
CA LEU A 595 -28.14 1.71 -4.71
C LEU A 595 -29.67 1.83 -4.84
N ASP A 596 -30.18 2.54 -5.86
CA ASP A 596 -31.62 2.63 -6.16
C ASP A 596 -32.24 1.24 -6.40
N THR A 597 -31.46 0.31 -6.96
CA THR A 597 -31.93 -1.05 -7.25
C THR A 597 -31.76 -1.97 -6.05
N GLY A 598 -30.58 -1.93 -5.40
CA GLY A 598 -30.20 -2.89 -4.37
C GLY A 598 -30.71 -2.55 -2.97
N CYS A 599 -30.81 -1.26 -2.62
CA CYS A 599 -31.21 -0.80 -1.29
C CYS A 599 -31.94 0.56 -1.29
N PRO A 600 -33.08 0.69 -2.02
CA PRO A 600 -33.80 1.97 -2.17
C PRO A 600 -34.32 2.58 -0.86
N GLN A 601 -34.38 1.80 0.22
CA GLN A 601 -34.87 2.25 1.53
C GLN A 601 -33.75 2.46 2.56
N ALA A 602 -32.49 2.23 2.18
CA ALA A 602 -31.37 2.50 3.08
C ALA A 602 -31.28 4.00 3.38
N THR A 603 -31.12 4.31 4.66
CA THR A 603 -30.80 5.66 5.13
C THR A 603 -29.38 6.02 4.72
N PHE A 604 -29.07 7.30 4.51
CA PHE A 604 -27.69 7.72 4.27
C PHE A 604 -27.32 9.04 4.96
N ILE A 605 -26.04 9.17 5.28
CA ILE A 605 -25.41 10.44 5.69
C ILE A 605 -24.19 10.74 4.80
N PRO A 606 -23.84 12.02 4.59
CA PRO A 606 -22.53 12.38 4.07
C PRO A 606 -21.48 12.20 5.16
N GLU A 607 -20.60 11.20 5.02
CA GLU A 607 -19.48 10.96 5.94
C GLU A 607 -18.20 11.57 5.35
N ILE A 608 -18.14 12.90 5.40
CA ILE A 608 -16.98 13.67 4.94
C ILE A 608 -16.03 13.88 6.11
N TRP A 609 -14.74 13.63 5.87
CA TRP A 609 -13.68 13.95 6.81
C TRP A 609 -13.80 15.40 7.27
N GLN A 610 -14.08 15.60 8.56
CA GLN A 610 -14.29 16.91 9.18
C GLN A 610 -15.45 17.74 8.60
N GLY A 611 -16.45 17.09 8.01
CA GLY A 611 -17.59 17.79 7.40
C GLY A 611 -18.41 18.64 8.38
N HIS A 612 -18.34 18.35 9.68
CA HIS A 612 -19.01 19.08 10.76
C HIS A 612 -18.38 20.46 11.05
N LYS A 613 -17.14 20.71 10.62
CA LYS A 613 -16.46 22.00 10.85
C LYS A 613 -17.20 23.15 10.17
N ASN A 614 -16.96 24.35 10.69
CA ASN A 614 -17.59 25.57 10.22
C ASN A 614 -19.12 25.46 10.09
N GLY A 615 -19.76 24.81 11.08
CA GLY A 615 -21.20 24.62 11.10
C GLY A 615 -21.73 23.69 9.99
N GLY A 616 -21.00 22.62 9.68
CA GLY A 616 -21.43 21.56 8.77
C GLY A 616 -21.13 21.82 7.29
N GLU A 617 -20.22 22.75 6.97
CA GLU A 617 -19.95 23.18 5.58
C GLU A 617 -19.65 22.01 4.65
N GLY A 618 -18.88 21.02 5.11
CA GLY A 618 -18.56 19.84 4.31
C GLY A 618 -19.78 18.96 4.04
N PHE A 619 -20.73 18.86 4.98
CA PHE A 619 -21.99 18.13 4.78
C PHE A 619 -22.87 18.82 3.75
N TRP A 620 -22.99 20.14 3.80
CA TRP A 620 -23.81 20.90 2.86
C TRP A 620 -23.27 20.81 1.43
N ALA A 621 -21.95 20.95 1.27
CA ALA A 621 -21.30 20.80 -0.02
C ALA A 621 -21.47 19.38 -0.60
N ALA A 622 -21.42 18.35 0.26
CA ALA A 622 -21.65 16.98 -0.16
C ALA A 622 -23.10 16.76 -0.59
N LEU A 623 -24.07 17.17 0.22
CA LEU A 623 -25.50 17.02 -0.08
C LEU A 623 -25.89 17.76 -1.36
N GLU A 624 -25.34 18.96 -1.61
CA GLU A 624 -25.58 19.70 -2.84
C GLU A 624 -25.09 18.95 -4.08
N LYS A 625 -23.94 18.27 -4.00
CA LYS A 625 -23.38 17.48 -5.11
C LYS A 625 -24.10 16.15 -5.32
N LEU A 626 -24.58 15.54 -4.24
CA LEU A 626 -25.28 14.25 -4.27
C LEU A 626 -26.74 14.38 -4.73
N GLU A 627 -27.35 15.56 -4.54
CA GLU A 627 -28.74 15.79 -4.93
C GLU A 627 -28.93 15.57 -6.44
N GLY A 628 -29.92 14.74 -6.79
CA GLY A 628 -30.18 14.34 -8.17
C GLY A 628 -29.38 13.11 -8.65
N MET A 629 -28.36 12.67 -7.91
CA MET A 629 -27.62 11.43 -8.20
C MET A 629 -28.13 10.24 -7.37
N LEU A 630 -28.72 10.50 -6.19
CA LEU A 630 -29.17 9.50 -5.20
C LEU A 630 -30.67 9.46 -4.95
#